data_AF-A0A3D0NRT2-F1
#
_entry.id   AF-A0A3D0NRT2-F1
#
_cell.length_a   1.000
_cell.length_b   1.000
_cell.length_c   1.000
_cell.angle_alpha   90.00
_cell.angle_beta   90.00
_cell.angle_gamma   90.00
#
_symmetry.space_group_name_H-M   'P 1'
#
loop_
_entity.id
_entity.type
_entity.pdbx_description
1 polymer ?
#
loop_
_entity_poly.entity_id
_entity_poly.type
_entity_poly.pdbx_seq_one_letter_code
_entity_poly.pdbx_strand_id
1 'polypeptide(L)'
;MIRHFNERVKIMGRISNKDSRSAFEDSFKRATSPMMTLLLLNEKPMYVYNLSQELEKRSNSTYKMAFLYPVLYRLQEQGYVEEFSQEITDSHRTRNYYTITESGREYLRFMMKKYRELLNAVDIIMEYGLTDTVPQSETTVL
;
A
#
# COMPACT_ATOMS: atom_id res chain seq x y z
N MET A 1 39.48 11.40 -17.56
CA MET A 1 39.24 10.57 -16.35
C MET A 1 38.41 11.27 -15.26
N ILE A 2 38.54 12.58 -15.02
CA ILE A 2 37.84 13.27 -13.90
C ILE A 2 36.34 13.51 -14.15
N ARG A 3 35.89 13.66 -15.42
CA ARG A 3 34.46 13.85 -15.75
C ARG A 3 33.56 12.67 -15.36
N HIS A 4 34.02 11.43 -15.53
CA HIS A 4 33.22 10.24 -15.19
C HIS A 4 33.14 9.96 -13.68
N PHE A 5 34.12 10.42 -12.90
CA PHE A 5 34.08 10.31 -11.44
C PHE A 5 33.03 11.26 -10.84
N ASN A 6 32.99 12.52 -11.31
CA ASN A 6 32.03 13.52 -10.83
C ASN A 6 30.57 13.17 -11.17
N GLU A 7 30.31 12.46 -12.28
CA GLU A 7 28.97 11.96 -12.60
C GLU A 7 28.55 10.81 -11.68
N ARG A 8 29.47 9.90 -11.34
CA ARG A 8 29.19 8.81 -10.38
C ARG A 8 28.95 9.32 -8.97
N VAL A 9 29.66 10.34 -8.52
CA VAL A 9 29.42 11.01 -7.22
C VAL A 9 28.05 11.71 -7.20
N LYS A 10 27.63 12.32 -8.32
CA LYS A 10 26.31 12.97 -8.46
C LYS A 10 25.16 11.97 -8.55
N ILE A 11 25.39 10.78 -9.10
CA ILE A 11 24.45 9.65 -9.11
C ILE A 11 24.32 9.06 -7.70
N MET A 12 25.44 8.87 -6.98
CA MET A 12 25.44 8.33 -5.63
C MET A 12 24.74 9.27 -4.62
N GLY A 13 24.92 10.59 -4.76
CA GLY A 13 24.23 11.59 -3.94
C GLY A 13 22.71 11.68 -4.16
N ARG A 14 22.20 11.20 -5.30
CA ARG A 14 20.75 11.11 -5.58
C ARG A 14 20.10 9.81 -5.10
N ILE A 15 20.90 8.78 -4.83
CA ILE A 15 20.41 7.46 -4.38
C ILE A 15 20.12 7.49 -2.87
N SER A 16 20.86 8.27 -2.08
CA SER A 16 20.82 8.21 -0.61
C SER A 16 19.53 8.70 0.10
N ASN A 17 18.61 9.43 -0.55
CA ASN A 17 17.40 9.97 0.12
C ASN A 17 16.09 9.31 -0.33
N LYS A 18 16.15 8.47 -1.38
CA LYS A 18 15.00 7.72 -1.88
C LYS A 18 14.83 6.39 -1.16
N ASP A 19 15.93 5.81 -0.68
CA ASP A 19 15.97 4.41 -0.21
C ASP A 19 15.21 4.17 1.11
N SER A 20 15.25 5.09 2.09
CA SER A 20 14.55 4.88 3.38
C SER A 20 13.07 5.27 3.34
N ARG A 21 12.72 6.38 2.67
CA ARG A 21 11.33 6.84 2.52
C ARG A 21 10.52 5.88 1.65
N SER A 22 11.10 5.38 0.56
CA SER A 22 10.45 4.34 -0.25
C SER A 22 10.31 3.02 0.51
N ALA A 23 11.28 2.62 1.34
CA ALA A 23 11.20 1.37 2.10
C ALA A 23 10.02 1.32 3.07
N PHE A 24 9.71 2.44 3.76
CA PHE A 24 8.52 2.51 4.62
C PHE A 24 7.23 2.45 3.80
N GLU A 25 7.11 3.29 2.76
CA GLU A 25 5.93 3.29 1.90
C GLU A 25 5.68 1.92 1.26
N ASP A 26 6.72 1.27 0.76
CA ASP A 26 6.64 -0.04 0.14
C ASP A 26 6.23 -1.12 1.16
N SER A 27 6.75 -1.05 2.38
CA SER A 27 6.36 -1.97 3.45
C SER A 27 4.90 -1.77 3.85
N PHE A 28 4.46 -0.52 3.97
CA PHE A 28 3.07 -0.17 4.25
C PHE A 28 2.14 -0.65 3.13
N LYS A 29 2.49 -0.41 1.86
CA LYS A 29 1.75 -0.88 0.67
C LYS A 29 1.70 -2.40 0.62
N ARG A 30 2.81 -3.09 0.93
CA ARG A 30 2.82 -4.57 1.02
C ARG A 30 1.85 -5.06 2.10
N ALA A 31 1.87 -4.47 3.29
CA ALA A 31 1.01 -4.86 4.40
C ALA A 31 -0.48 -4.61 4.12
N THR A 32 -0.81 -3.49 3.46
CA THR A 32 -2.20 -3.08 3.20
C THR A 32 -2.77 -3.61 1.88
N SER A 33 -1.91 -4.08 0.97
CA SER A 33 -2.32 -4.58 -0.36
C SER A 33 -3.42 -5.65 -0.36
N PRO A 34 -3.44 -6.65 0.53
CA PRO A 34 -4.51 -7.65 0.53
C PRO A 34 -5.85 -7.03 0.91
N MET A 35 -5.87 -6.15 1.91
CA MET A 35 -7.07 -5.44 2.35
C MET A 35 -7.62 -4.54 1.24
N MET A 36 -6.76 -3.78 0.56
CA MET A 36 -7.18 -2.93 -0.55
C MET A 36 -7.71 -3.74 -1.74
N THR A 37 -7.11 -4.89 -2.02
CA THR A 37 -7.57 -5.80 -3.09
C THR A 37 -8.95 -6.38 -2.78
N LEU A 38 -9.14 -6.92 -1.58
CA LEU A 38 -10.43 -7.46 -1.14
C LEU A 38 -11.51 -6.38 -1.12
N LEU A 39 -11.19 -5.15 -0.69
CA LEU A 39 -12.14 -4.04 -0.68
C LEU A 39 -12.71 -3.78 -2.08
N LEU A 40 -11.88 -3.72 -3.11
CA LEU A 40 -12.33 -3.51 -4.49
C LEU A 40 -13.12 -4.71 -5.02
N LEU A 41 -12.65 -5.94 -4.77
CA LEU A 41 -13.34 -7.16 -5.19
C LEU A 41 -14.70 -7.36 -4.49
N ASN A 42 -14.90 -6.75 -3.33
CA ASN A 42 -16.18 -6.72 -2.63
C ASN A 42 -17.21 -5.79 -3.29
N GLU A 43 -16.78 -4.83 -4.11
CA GLU A 43 -17.70 -3.96 -4.85
C GLU A 43 -18.22 -4.65 -6.11
N LYS A 44 -17.33 -5.36 -6.83
CA LYS A 44 -17.65 -6.11 -8.03
C LYS A 44 -16.47 -7.00 -8.44
N PRO A 45 -16.70 -8.04 -9.27
CA PRO A 45 -15.61 -8.76 -9.91
C PRO A 45 -14.72 -7.84 -10.76
N MET A 46 -13.40 -8.02 -10.67
CA MET A 46 -12.42 -7.23 -11.42
C MET A 46 -11.25 -8.10 -11.89
N TYR A 47 -10.67 -7.76 -13.03
CA TYR A 47 -9.39 -8.32 -13.47
C TYR A 47 -8.21 -7.50 -12.94
N VAL A 48 -7.01 -8.11 -12.92
CA VAL A 48 -5.82 -7.58 -12.23
C VAL A 48 -5.47 -6.14 -12.62
N TYR A 49 -5.58 -5.80 -13.90
CA TYR A 49 -5.27 -4.44 -14.36
C TYR A 49 -6.34 -3.42 -13.90
N ASN A 50 -7.63 -3.79 -13.86
CA ASN A 50 -8.65 -2.91 -13.27
C ASN A 50 -8.40 -2.63 -11.80
N LEU A 51 -7.99 -3.65 -11.02
CA LEU A 51 -7.62 -3.45 -9.62
C LEU A 51 -6.48 -2.42 -9.49
N SER A 52 -5.42 -2.55 -10.30
CA SER A 52 -4.29 -1.62 -10.29
C SER A 52 -4.74 -0.18 -10.58
N GLN A 53 -5.56 -0.01 -11.61
CA GLN A 53 -6.08 1.29 -12.03
C GLN A 53 -6.99 1.92 -10.97
N GLU A 54 -7.90 1.16 -10.38
CA GLU A 54 -8.80 1.67 -9.34
C GLU A 54 -8.04 2.08 -8.07
N LEU A 55 -7.04 1.31 -7.65
CA LEU A 55 -6.17 1.69 -6.53
C LEU A 55 -5.42 3.00 -6.79
N GLU A 56 -4.82 3.13 -7.98
CA GLU A 56 -4.10 4.35 -8.36
C GLU A 56 -5.04 5.56 -8.42
N LYS A 57 -6.22 5.39 -9.03
CA LYS A 57 -7.21 6.44 -9.20
C LYS A 57 -7.75 6.93 -7.86
N ARG A 58 -8.18 6.03 -6.97
CA ARG A 58 -8.81 6.40 -5.69
C ARG A 58 -7.84 7.00 -4.68
N SER A 59 -6.54 6.78 -4.89
CA SER A 59 -5.48 7.26 -4.01
C SER A 59 -4.76 8.50 -4.52
N ASN A 60 -5.31 9.21 -5.52
CA ASN A 60 -4.64 10.35 -6.16
C ASN A 60 -3.19 10.01 -6.59
N SER A 61 -3.02 8.83 -7.20
CA SER A 61 -1.73 8.28 -7.66
C SER A 61 -0.70 7.96 -6.57
N THR A 62 -1.04 8.06 -5.28
CA THR A 62 -0.14 7.71 -4.16
C THR A 62 -0.01 6.19 -3.97
N TYR A 63 -1.08 5.44 -4.27
CA TYR A 63 -1.14 3.99 -4.11
C TYR A 63 -1.02 3.28 -5.45
N LYS A 64 0.21 3.14 -5.95
CA LYS A 64 0.53 2.34 -7.14
C LYS A 64 1.05 0.97 -6.73
N MET A 65 0.50 -0.08 -7.31
CA MET A 65 0.92 -1.45 -7.02
C MET A 65 1.38 -2.15 -8.29
N ALA A 66 2.68 -2.46 -8.36
CA ALA A 66 3.27 -3.23 -9.45
C ALA A 66 3.05 -4.75 -9.31
N PHE A 67 2.72 -5.25 -8.11
CA PHE A 67 2.72 -6.67 -7.77
C PHE A 67 1.35 -7.18 -7.27
N LEU A 68 0.28 -6.96 -8.02
CA LEU A 68 -1.06 -7.47 -7.65
C LEU A 68 -1.23 -8.98 -7.82
N TYR A 69 -0.54 -9.60 -8.78
CA TYR A 69 -0.63 -11.05 -9.01
C TYR A 69 -0.20 -11.87 -7.78
N PRO A 70 0.95 -11.62 -7.12
CA PRO A 70 1.32 -12.30 -5.88
C PRO A 70 0.36 -12.04 -4.71
N VAL A 71 -0.37 -10.93 -4.71
CA VAL A 71 -1.39 -10.64 -3.69
C VAL A 71 -2.63 -11.50 -3.94
N LEU A 72 -3.14 -11.49 -5.18
CA LEU A 72 -4.29 -12.30 -5.58
C LEU A 72 -4.02 -13.80 -5.40
N TYR A 73 -2.86 -14.28 -5.83
CA TYR A 73 -2.48 -15.69 -5.66
C TYR A 73 -2.55 -16.12 -4.19
N ARG A 74 -1.99 -15.33 -3.27
CA ARG A 74 -2.05 -15.62 -1.83
C ARG A 74 -3.47 -15.57 -1.28
N LEU A 75 -4.27 -14.59 -1.70
CA LEU A 75 -5.67 -14.51 -1.28
C LEU A 75 -6.50 -15.69 -1.80
N GLN A 76 -6.19 -16.19 -2.99
CA GLN A 76 -6.84 -17.37 -3.58
C GLN A 76 -6.44 -18.66 -2.86
N GLU A 77 -5.14 -18.86 -2.59
CA GLU A 77 -4.64 -20.00 -1.79
C GLU A 77 -5.26 -20.04 -0.38
N GLN A 78 -5.57 -18.86 0.17
CA GLN A 78 -6.25 -18.72 1.47
C GLN A 78 -7.77 -18.85 1.38
N GLY A 79 -8.33 -19.02 0.18
CA GLY A 79 -9.77 -19.14 -0.05
C GLY A 79 -10.56 -17.84 0.13
N TYR A 80 -9.91 -16.68 0.14
CA TYR A 80 -10.55 -15.37 0.28
C TYR A 80 -10.99 -14.76 -1.05
N VAL A 81 -10.45 -15.25 -2.15
CA VAL A 81 -10.74 -14.82 -3.52
C VAL A 81 -10.87 -16.07 -4.39
N GLU A 82 -11.73 -16.01 -5.40
CA GLU A 82 -11.88 -17.05 -6.41
C GLU A 82 -11.93 -16.45 -7.82
N GLU A 83 -11.59 -17.26 -8.82
CA GLU A 83 -11.81 -16.90 -10.23
C GLU A 83 -13.32 -16.85 -10.50
N PHE A 84 -13.77 -15.74 -11.09
CA PHE A 84 -15.17 -15.48 -11.38
C PHE A 84 -15.52 -15.77 -12.84
N SER A 85 -14.70 -15.27 -13.76
CA SER A 85 -14.88 -15.46 -15.20
C SER A 85 -13.58 -15.22 -15.95
N GLN A 86 -13.56 -15.69 -17.19
CA GLN A 86 -12.47 -15.44 -18.12
C GLN A 86 -13.03 -14.85 -19.42
N GLU A 87 -12.45 -13.74 -19.88
CA GLU A 87 -12.81 -13.11 -21.14
C GLU A 87 -11.61 -13.09 -22.09
N ILE A 88 -11.81 -13.48 -23.35
CA ILE A 88 -10.82 -13.29 -24.41
C ILE A 88 -11.17 -11.98 -25.12
N THR A 89 -10.25 -11.03 -25.09
CA THR A 89 -10.42 -9.75 -25.79
C THR A 89 -10.17 -9.88 -27.29
N ASP A 90 -10.64 -8.91 -28.07
CA ASP A 90 -10.34 -8.81 -29.51
C ASP A 90 -8.82 -8.81 -29.82
N SER A 91 -8.02 -8.35 -28.87
CA SER A 91 -6.55 -8.40 -28.92
C SER A 91 -5.94 -9.78 -28.59
N HIS A 92 -6.76 -10.83 -28.49
CA HIS A 92 -6.37 -12.20 -28.09
C HIS A 92 -5.71 -12.27 -26.70
N ARG A 93 -5.96 -11.29 -25.84
CA ARG A 93 -5.51 -11.29 -24.45
C ARG A 93 -6.61 -11.83 -23.54
N THR A 94 -6.24 -12.74 -22.66
CA THR A 94 -7.10 -13.30 -21.62
C THR A 94 -7.19 -12.34 -20.42
N ARG A 95 -8.41 -12.05 -19.98
CA ARG A 95 -8.70 -11.34 -18.73
C ARG A 95 -9.34 -12.30 -17.74
N ASN A 96 -8.62 -12.61 -16.68
CA ASN A 96 -9.16 -13.39 -15.56
C ASN A 96 -9.76 -12.40 -14.56
N TYR A 97 -11.06 -12.53 -14.33
CA TYR A 97 -11.79 -11.77 -13.32
C TYR A 97 -11.81 -12.57 -12.04
N TYR A 98 -11.64 -11.86 -10.93
CA TYR A 98 -11.68 -12.41 -9.60
C TYR A 98 -12.86 -11.82 -8.83
N THR A 99 -13.36 -12.56 -7.85
CA THR A 99 -14.38 -12.08 -6.91
C THR A 99 -14.02 -12.49 -5.49
N ILE A 100 -14.54 -11.76 -4.50
CA ILE A 100 -14.36 -12.09 -3.09
C ILE A 100 -15.33 -13.20 -2.64
N THR A 101 -14.82 -14.15 -1.85
CA THR A 101 -15.63 -15.21 -1.24
C THR A 101 -16.29 -14.72 0.05
N GLU A 102 -17.14 -15.53 0.69
CA GLU A 102 -17.72 -15.16 2.00
C GLU A 102 -16.65 -15.08 3.11
N SER A 103 -15.74 -16.05 3.17
CA SER A 103 -14.59 -16.00 4.08
C SER A 103 -13.70 -14.79 3.80
N GLY A 104 -13.54 -14.40 2.53
CA GLY A 104 -12.85 -13.18 2.14
C GLY A 104 -13.52 -11.92 2.71
N ARG A 105 -14.86 -11.86 2.69
CA ARG A 105 -15.63 -10.74 3.27
C ARG A 105 -15.47 -10.66 4.78
N GLU A 106 -15.47 -11.81 5.48
CA GLU A 106 -15.17 -11.87 6.91
C GLU A 106 -13.76 -11.37 7.22
N TYR A 107 -12.77 -11.83 6.45
CA TYR A 107 -11.38 -11.43 6.61
C TYR A 107 -11.17 -9.94 6.30
N LEU A 108 -11.83 -9.39 5.29
CA LEU A 108 -11.84 -7.96 4.98
C LEU A 108 -12.35 -7.14 6.17
N ARG A 109 -13.50 -7.52 6.76
CA ARG A 109 -14.04 -6.84 7.95
C ARG A 109 -13.06 -6.85 9.11
N PHE A 110 -12.42 -8.00 9.35
CA PHE A 110 -11.38 -8.14 10.37
C PHE A 110 -10.18 -7.20 10.11
N MET A 111 -9.63 -7.20 8.89
CA MET A 111 -8.50 -6.35 8.53
C MET A 111 -8.83 -4.85 8.65
N MET A 112 -10.01 -4.42 8.20
CA MET A 112 -10.43 -3.03 8.31
C MET A 112 -10.56 -2.58 9.77
N LYS A 113 -11.08 -3.45 10.65
CA LYS A 113 -11.12 -3.19 12.09
C LYS A 113 -9.71 -3.04 12.66
N LYS A 114 -8.83 -4.00 12.38
CA LYS A 114 -7.44 -3.99 12.88
C LYS A 114 -6.63 -2.81 12.37
N TYR A 115 -6.81 -2.44 11.11
CA TYR A 115 -6.17 -1.26 10.53
C TYR A 115 -6.51 0.02 11.28
N ARG A 116 -7.80 0.24 11.58
CA ARG A 116 -8.26 1.41 12.35
C ARG A 116 -7.73 1.40 13.78
N GLU A 117 -7.76 0.24 14.45
CA GLU A 117 -7.21 0.09 15.80
C GLU A 117 -5.71 0.43 15.85
N LEU A 118 -4.94 -0.06 14.87
CA LEU A 118 -3.50 0.18 14.79
C LEU A 118 -3.17 1.64 14.45
N LEU A 119 -3.88 2.24 13.49
CA LEU A 119 -3.70 3.67 13.19
C LEU A 119 -3.96 4.53 14.41
N ASN A 120 -5.08 4.30 15.10
CA ASN A 120 -5.43 5.04 16.31
C ASN A 120 -4.36 4.88 17.40
N ALA A 121 -3.81 3.67 17.59
CA ALA A 121 -2.74 3.45 18.55
C ALA A 121 -1.47 4.24 18.18
N VAL A 122 -1.11 4.29 16.90
CA VAL A 122 0.03 5.08 16.41
C VAL A 122 -0.23 6.58 16.58
N ASP A 123 -1.42 7.06 16.24
CA ASP A 123 -1.80 8.47 16.40
C ASP A 123 -1.72 8.92 17.86
N ILE A 124 -2.23 8.11 18.80
CA ILE A 124 -2.10 8.37 20.24
C ILE A 124 -0.63 8.49 20.66
N ILE A 125 0.23 7.55 20.25
CA ILE A 125 1.66 7.58 20.59
C ILE A 125 2.33 8.84 20.01
N MET A 126 1.98 9.24 18.78
CA MET A 126 2.52 10.44 18.16
C MET A 126 2.08 11.72 18.87
N GLU A 127 0.84 11.78 19.34
CA GLU A 127 0.33 12.94 20.08
C GLU A 127 1.11 13.13 21.39
N TYR A 128 1.31 12.07 22.18
CA TYR A 128 2.10 12.13 23.41
C TYR A 128 3.60 12.38 23.16
N GLY A 129 4.16 11.81 22.09
CA GLY A 129 5.58 11.98 21.73
C GLY A 129 5.96 13.37 21.23
N LEU A 130 4.98 14.19 20.80
CA LEU A 130 5.19 15.55 20.32
C LEU A 130 4.92 16.62 21.39
N THR A 131 4.24 16.28 22.50
CA THR A 131 3.95 17.22 23.60
C THR A 131 5.10 17.42 24.59
N ASP A 132 6.15 16.58 24.57
CA ASP A 132 7.26 16.62 25.52
C ASP A 132 8.49 17.47 25.09
N THR A 133 8.33 18.41 24.14
CA THR A 133 9.45 19.28 23.70
C THR A 133 9.16 20.79 23.71
N VAL A 134 8.67 21.32 24.83
CA VAL A 134 9.05 22.70 25.26
C VAL A 134 9.16 22.73 26.79
N PRO A 135 10.37 22.71 27.37
CA PRO A 135 10.57 23.23 28.72
C PRO A 135 10.28 24.74 28.68
N GLN A 136 9.26 25.19 29.42
CA GLN A 136 9.15 26.60 29.79
C GLN A 136 10.30 26.89 30.76
N SER A 137 11.47 27.26 30.23
CA SER A 137 12.53 27.83 31.03
C SER A 137 12.04 29.17 31.57
N GLU A 138 11.95 29.22 32.90
CA GLU A 138 11.93 30.39 33.77
C GLU A 138 12.51 31.64 33.10
N THR A 139 11.70 32.69 33.01
CA THR A 139 12.21 34.07 33.03
C THR A 139 11.74 34.69 34.33
N THR A 140 12.49 34.41 35.39
CA THR A 140 12.63 35.33 36.52
C THR A 140 13.35 36.56 35.99
N VAL A 141 12.67 37.70 35.89
CA VAL A 141 13.32 39.01 35.82
C VAL A 141 12.86 39.78 37.05
N LEU A 142 13.84 39.89 37.95
CA LEU A 142 14.10 40.90 39.00
C LEU A 142 12.94 41.83 39.40
#